data_AF-A0A430HF38-F1
#
_entry.id   AF-A0A430HF38-F1
#
_cell.length_a   1.000
_cell.length_b   1.000
_cell.length_c   1.000
_cell.angle_alpha   90.00
_cell.angle_beta   90.00
_cell.angle_gamma   90.00
#
_symmetry.space_group_name_H-M   'P 1'
#
loop_
_entity.id
_entity.type
_entity.pdbx_description
1 polymer ?
#
loop_
_entity_poly.entity_id
_entity_poly.type
_entity_poly.pdbx_seq_one_letter_code
_entity_poly.pdbx_strand_id
1 'polypeptide(L)'
;MHNTHVRSGVSDSQAGNMPGAPSLADGVRQQSHDIEGQIVDARILIEAIFHEIDGMHDLPPAAMHRVNVINCFATCALRNLTLVAAANNNVLLMTASGGTA
;
A
#
# COMPACT_ATOMS: atom_id res chain seq x y z
N MET A 1 -15.28 -64.38 -29.43
CA MET A 1 -14.58 -63.11 -29.70
C MET A 1 -15.37 -62.02 -28.99
N HIS A 2 -14.90 -61.59 -27.81
CA HIS A 2 -15.60 -60.67 -26.92
C HIS A 2 -15.37 -59.23 -27.38
N ASN A 3 -16.46 -58.49 -27.58
CA ASN A 3 -16.47 -57.07 -27.95
C ASN A 3 -16.45 -56.23 -26.66
N THR A 4 -15.33 -55.59 -26.35
CA THR A 4 -15.23 -54.67 -25.21
C THR A 4 -15.48 -53.25 -25.69
N HIS A 5 -16.67 -52.72 -25.36
CA HIS A 5 -17.03 -51.33 -25.58
C HIS A 5 -16.65 -50.54 -24.33
N VAL A 6 -15.46 -49.93 -24.31
CA VAL A 6 -15.07 -48.97 -23.26
C VAL A 6 -15.15 -47.57 -23.87
N ARG A 7 -16.31 -46.96 -23.71
CA ARG A 7 -16.53 -45.53 -23.97
C ARG A 7 -16.41 -44.82 -22.62
N SER A 8 -15.20 -44.36 -22.29
CA SER A 8 -14.96 -43.49 -21.13
C SER A 8 -13.86 -42.50 -21.45
N GLY A 9 -14.12 -41.62 -22.43
CA GLY A 9 -13.48 -40.32 -22.47
C GLY A 9 -14.36 -39.37 -21.68
N VAL A 10 -14.17 -39.32 -20.36
CA VAL A 10 -14.71 -38.24 -19.54
C VAL A 10 -14.01 -36.96 -20.02
N SER A 11 -14.80 -36.00 -20.49
CA SER A 11 -14.32 -34.68 -20.91
C SER A 11 -13.64 -33.97 -19.74
N ASP A 12 -12.31 -33.90 -19.77
CA ASP A 12 -11.50 -32.99 -18.93
C ASP A 12 -11.61 -31.52 -19.39
N SER A 13 -12.79 -31.09 -19.85
CA SER A 13 -13.03 -29.74 -20.37
C SER A 13 -13.83 -28.85 -19.42
N GLN A 14 -14.01 -29.28 -18.17
CA GLN A 14 -14.76 -28.53 -17.16
C GLN A 14 -14.04 -28.55 -15.80
N ALA A 15 -12.73 -28.28 -15.79
CA ALA A 15 -12.14 -27.59 -14.64
C ALA A 15 -12.63 -26.14 -14.72
N GLY A 16 -13.65 -25.85 -13.92
CA GLY A 16 -14.42 -24.63 -13.98
C GLY A 16 -13.56 -23.38 -13.96
N ASN A 17 -13.72 -22.58 -15.01
CA ASN A 17 -13.42 -21.17 -14.99
C ASN A 17 -14.37 -20.53 -13.94
N MET A 18 -13.98 -20.54 -12.67
CA MET A 18 -14.69 -19.80 -11.63
C MET A 18 -14.49 -18.31 -11.89
N PRO A 19 -15.54 -17.54 -12.23
CA PRO A 19 -15.44 -16.10 -12.21
C PRO A 19 -15.47 -15.65 -10.74
N GLY A 20 -14.42 -14.99 -10.26
CA GLY A 20 -14.57 -14.13 -9.08
C GLY A 20 -13.46 -14.08 -8.04
N ALA A 21 -12.33 -14.79 -8.18
CA ALA A 21 -11.18 -14.50 -7.32
C ALA A 21 -10.42 -13.28 -7.90
N PRO A 22 -10.36 -12.13 -7.21
CA PRO A 22 -9.54 -11.02 -7.68
C PRO A 22 -8.10 -11.50 -7.84
N SER A 23 -7.48 -11.15 -8.97
CA SER A 23 -6.09 -11.55 -9.19
C SER A 23 -5.21 -10.90 -8.13
N LEU A 24 -4.08 -11.53 -7.80
CA LEU A 24 -3.08 -10.92 -6.92
C LEU A 24 -2.71 -9.50 -7.40
N ALA A 25 -2.64 -9.30 -8.71
CA ALA A 25 -2.37 -8.00 -9.30
C ALA A 25 -3.49 -6.97 -9.06
N ASP A 26 -4.76 -7.38 -9.04
CA ASP A 26 -5.88 -6.51 -8.67
C ASP A 26 -5.83 -6.16 -7.18
N GLY A 27 -5.52 -7.15 -6.33
CA GLY A 27 -5.38 -6.94 -4.88
C GLY A 27 -4.25 -5.98 -4.53
N VAL A 28 -3.08 -6.13 -5.15
CA VAL A 28 -1.95 -5.21 -4.98
C VAL A 28 -2.31 -3.82 -5.48
N ARG A 29 -2.97 -3.69 -6.65
CA ARG A 29 -3.41 -2.38 -7.16
C ARG A 29 -4.34 -1.67 -6.18
N GLN A 30 -5.32 -2.38 -5.62
CA GLN A 30 -6.22 -1.79 -4.63
C GLN A 30 -5.46 -1.37 -3.37
N GLN A 31 -4.63 -2.25 -2.81
CA GLN A 31 -3.85 -1.93 -1.61
C GLN A 31 -2.92 -0.74 -1.83
N SER A 32 -2.30 -0.63 -3.00
CA SER A 32 -1.45 0.51 -3.34
C SER A 32 -2.23 1.81 -3.43
N HIS A 33 -3.46 1.79 -3.97
CA HIS A 33 -4.34 2.96 -3.96
C HIS A 33 -4.74 3.35 -2.53
N ASP A 34 -5.03 2.38 -1.67
CA ASP A 34 -5.35 2.63 -0.27
C ASP A 34 -4.15 3.25 0.48
N ILE A 35 -2.93 2.76 0.21
CA ILE A 35 -1.68 3.33 0.74
C ILE A 35 -1.49 4.78 0.28
N GLU A 36 -1.77 5.09 -1.00
CA GLU A 36 -1.71 6.46 -1.51
C GLU A 36 -2.67 7.39 -0.77
N GLY A 37 -3.91 6.94 -0.53
CA GLY A 37 -4.87 7.68 0.28
C GLY A 37 -4.36 7.94 1.70
N GLN A 38 -3.85 6.89 2.37
CA GLN A 38 -3.30 7.01 3.73
C GLN A 38 -2.09 7.94 3.80
N ILE A 39 -1.25 7.98 2.77
CA ILE A 39 -0.11 8.91 2.69
C ILE A 39 -0.60 10.36 2.62
N VAL A 40 -1.64 10.63 1.84
CA VAL A 40 -2.24 11.96 1.75
C VAL A 40 -2.82 12.38 3.10
N ASP A 41 -3.61 11.50 3.74
CA ASP A 41 -4.20 11.77 5.05
C ASP A 41 -3.13 12.03 6.11
N ALA A 42 -2.08 11.19 6.16
CA ALA A 42 -0.98 11.36 7.09
C ALA A 42 -0.23 12.67 6.84
N ARG A 43 -0.04 13.08 5.58
CA ARG A 43 0.58 14.36 5.23
C ARG A 43 -0.24 15.54 5.76
N ILE A 44 -1.56 15.53 5.57
CA ILE A 44 -2.45 16.58 6.08
C ILE A 44 -2.35 16.69 7.60
N LEU A 45 -2.35 15.56 8.32
CA LEU A 45 -2.24 15.56 9.77
C LEU A 45 -0.89 16.12 10.25
N ILE A 46 0.21 15.81 9.54
CA ILE A 46 1.52 16.35 9.90
C ILE A 46 1.61 17.86 9.58
N GLU A 47 1.04 18.31 8.47
CA GLU A 47 0.96 19.74 8.14
C GLU A 47 0.15 20.51 9.21
N ALA A 48 -0.92 19.91 9.75
CA ALA A 48 -1.65 20.47 10.88
C ALA A 48 -0.80 20.55 12.16
N ILE A 49 0.02 19.53 12.45
CA ILE A 49 0.97 19.58 13.57
C ILE A 49 1.94 20.76 13.43
N PHE A 50 2.47 21.00 12.24
CA PHE A 50 3.35 22.16 12.02
C PHE A 50 2.62 23.47 12.20
N HIS A 51 1.39 23.58 11.71
CA HIS A 51 0.59 24.78 11.90
C HIS A 51 0.38 25.11 13.39
N GLU A 52 0.06 24.10 14.20
CA GLU A 52 -0.08 24.27 15.65
C GLU A 52 1.26 24.65 16.31
N ILE A 53 2.37 24.02 15.92
CA ILE A 53 3.71 24.34 16.43
C ILE A 53 4.12 25.78 16.08
N ASP A 54 3.85 26.22 14.86
CA ASP A 54 4.19 27.57 14.40
C ASP A 54 3.41 28.64 15.19
N GLY A 55 2.22 28.32 15.68
CA GLY A 55 1.44 29.20 16.56
C GLY A 55 1.91 29.23 18.03
N MET A 56 2.84 28.36 18.42
CA MET A 56 3.36 28.32 19.80
C MET A 56 4.46 29.36 19.99
N HIS A 57 4.16 30.38 20.79
CA HIS A 57 5.10 31.45 21.15
C HIS A 57 5.18 31.63 22.67
N ASP A 58 6.22 32.33 23.13
CA ASP A 58 6.43 32.72 24.54
C ASP A 58 6.47 31.55 25.54
N LEU A 59 6.81 30.36 25.06
CA LEU A 59 6.98 29.19 25.92
C LEU A 59 8.31 29.25 26.69
N PRO A 60 8.35 28.74 27.94
CA PRO A 60 9.60 28.55 28.67
C PRO A 60 10.59 27.67 27.87
N PRO A 61 11.93 27.85 28.03
CA PRO A 61 12.92 27.14 27.24
C PRO A 61 12.77 25.61 27.22
N ALA A 62 12.39 25.00 28.36
CA ALA A 62 12.16 23.57 28.46
C ALA A 62 10.96 23.08 27.63
N ALA A 63 9.91 23.91 27.51
CA ALA A 63 8.75 23.62 26.68
C ALA A 63 9.08 23.82 25.19
N MET A 64 9.77 24.91 24.82
CA MET A 64 10.27 25.12 23.46
C MET A 64 11.16 23.97 22.98
N HIS A 65 12.02 23.44 23.86
CA HIS A 65 12.84 22.29 23.50
C HIS A 65 11.99 21.07 23.10
N ARG A 66 10.90 20.79 23.82
CA ARG A 66 9.98 19.69 23.48
C ARG A 66 9.26 19.94 22.15
N VAL A 67 8.81 21.17 21.91
CA VAL A 67 8.21 21.58 20.63
C VAL A 67 9.18 21.35 19.47
N ASN A 68 10.44 21.74 19.62
CA ASN A 68 11.48 21.52 18.61
C ASN A 68 11.72 20.02 18.33
N VAL A 69 11.67 19.18 19.37
CA VAL A 69 11.78 17.73 19.22
C VAL A 69 10.58 17.17 18.44
N ILE A 70 9.36 17.60 18.74
CA ILE A 70 8.15 17.20 17.99
C ILE A 70 8.27 17.62 16.53
N ASN A 71 8.69 18.86 16.25
CA ASN A 71 8.91 19.38 14.90
C ASN A 71 9.91 18.51 14.11
N CYS A 72 11.01 18.11 14.75
CA CYS A 72 11.98 17.20 14.15
C CYS A 72 11.36 15.84 13.79
N PHE A 73 10.60 15.21 14.71
CA PHE A 73 9.93 13.94 14.43
C PHE A 73 8.88 14.05 13.32
N ALA A 74 8.08 15.12 13.31
CA ALA A 74 7.10 15.39 12.26
C ALA A 74 7.77 15.55 10.88
N THR A 75 8.91 16.25 10.82
CA THR A 75 9.72 16.38 9.59
C THR A 75 10.22 15.03 9.09
N CYS A 76 10.76 14.21 10.00
CA CYS A 76 11.20 12.85 9.68
C CYS A 76 10.04 11.97 9.20
N ALA A 77 8.85 12.10 9.80
CA ALA A 77 7.66 11.36 9.39
C ALA A 77 7.24 11.72 7.96
N LEU A 78 7.20 13.01 7.59
CA LEU A 78 6.93 13.44 6.21
C LEU A 78 7.93 12.87 5.22
N ARG A 79 9.23 12.88 5.57
CA ARG A 79 10.26 12.29 4.72
C ARG A 79 10.01 10.80 4.51
N ASN A 80 9.63 10.08 5.56
CA ASN A 80 9.32 8.66 5.47
C ASN A 80 8.07 8.40 4.61
N LEU A 81 7.05 9.25 4.64
CA LEU A 81 5.89 9.13 3.75
C LEU A 81 6.29 9.18 2.27
N THR A 82 7.26 10.05 1.91
CA THR A 82 7.82 10.07 0.53
C THR A 82 8.51 8.74 0.18
N LEU A 83 9.23 8.14 1.12
CA LEU A 83 9.88 6.84 0.90
C LEU A 83 8.87 5.70 0.76
N VAL A 84 7.80 5.72 1.55
CA VAL A 84 6.70 4.74 1.43
C VAL A 84 6.00 4.89 0.09
N ALA A 85 5.73 6.11 -0.38
CA ALA A 85 5.15 6.36 -1.71
C ALA A 85 6.02 5.76 -2.82
N ALA A 86 7.34 5.99 -2.76
CA ALA A 86 8.29 5.43 -3.72
C ALA A 86 8.33 3.90 -3.69
N ALA A 87 8.34 3.31 -2.48
CA ALA A 87 8.30 1.86 -2.32
C ALA A 87 7.00 1.25 -2.85
N ASN A 88 5.85 1.88 -2.59
CA ASN A 88 4.54 1.46 -3.09
C ASN A 88 4.52 1.43 -4.63
N ASN A 89 5.03 2.50 -5.27
CA ASN A 89 5.14 2.56 -6.73
C ASN A 89 6.07 1.46 -7.29
N ASN A 90 7.18 1.15 -6.61
CA ASN A 90 8.05 0.05 -7.04
C ASN A 90 7.34 -1.31 -6.99
N VAL A 91 6.55 -1.57 -5.94
CA VAL A 91 5.75 -2.81 -5.82
C VAL A 91 4.72 -2.90 -6.94
N LEU A 92 4.04 -1.79 -7.26
CA LEU A 92 3.11 -1.73 -8.39
C LEU A 92 3.79 -2.10 -9.72
N LEU A 93 4.95 -1.49 -10.00
CA LEU A 93 5.71 -1.75 -11.22
C LEU A 93 6.16 -3.21 -11.32
N MET A 94 6.67 -3.78 -10.22
CA MET A 94 7.08 -5.20 -10.17
C MET A 94 5.91 -6.17 -10.37
N THR A 95 4.72 -5.79 -9.89
CA THR A 95 3.52 -6.61 -10.02
C THR A 95 2.96 -6.53 -11.44
N ALA A 96 3.02 -5.35 -12.08
CA ALA A 96 2.59 -5.15 -13.46
C ALA A 96 3.51 -5.86 -14.48
N SER A 97 4.80 -5.99 -14.18
CA SER A 97 5.76 -6.69 -15.05
C SER A 97 5.78 -8.21 -14.91
N GLY A 98 4.92 -8.79 -14.05
CA GLY A 98 4.77 -10.24 -13.93
C GLY A 98 5.87 -10.94 -13.13
N GLY A 99 6.61 -10.23 -12.27
CA GLY A 99 7.49 -10.85 -11.27
C GLY A 99 8.55 -11.80 -11.85
N THR A 100 9.32 -11.38 -12.84
CA THR A 100 10.56 -12.09 -13.21
C THR A 100 11.72 -11.52 -12.38
N ALA A 101 11.88 -12.04 -11.17
CA ALA A 101 13.11 -11.92 -10.38
C ALA A 101 13.78 -13.30 -10.31
#